data_AF-A0A0F9WK13-F1
#
_entry.id   AF-A0A0F9WK13-F1
#
_cell.length_a   1.000
_cell.length_b   1.000
_cell.length_c   1.000
_cell.angle_alpha   90.00
_cell.angle_beta   90.00
_cell.angle_gamma   90.00
#
_symmetry.space_group_name_H-M   'P 1'
#
loop_
_entity.id
_entity.type
_entity.pdbx_description
1 polymer ?
#
loop_
_entity_poly.entity_id
_entity_poly.type
_entity_poly.pdbx_seq_one_letter_code
_entity_poly.pdbx_strand_id
1 'polypeptide(L)'
;MNLAPYMAQLNALANPTAVDKLHSAHKVDRPYLGVTNPQINDLTKTWRAELSLADRISLADALWQTDIFEARLAAAKLLTQARLRPDDEAAWQLIQSWVPDFDSWAIADHACMAAQKRLLADPQRLDVVESWTQSGELWSKRAALVATLPWTKQNNPKPEELDARERILGWAAGYLPVKNGILQKAIAWWVRDLSRHDPARAAEFIEANRTHLKPYAIKEAARYLPDFPLETATDDADAASED
;
A
#
# COMPACT_ATOMS: atom_id res chain seq x y z
N MET A 1 -1.86 -26.77 4.66
CA MET A 1 -2.49 -26.59 3.34
C MET A 1 -1.56 -27.15 2.26
N ASN A 2 -2.08 -27.81 1.21
CA ASN A 2 -1.25 -28.24 0.07
C ASN A 2 -1.10 -27.09 -0.94
N LEU A 3 0.12 -26.55 -1.05
CA LEU A 3 0.43 -25.41 -1.91
C LEU A 3 0.61 -25.78 -3.40
N ALA A 4 0.99 -27.04 -3.68
CA ALA A 4 1.36 -27.52 -5.01
C ALA A 4 0.35 -27.19 -6.14
N PRO A 5 -0.98 -27.40 -6.00
CA PRO A 5 -1.91 -27.13 -7.09
C PRO A 5 -2.03 -25.63 -7.43
N TYR A 6 -1.81 -24.75 -6.45
CA TYR A 6 -1.87 -23.29 -6.66
C TYR A 6 -0.60 -22.77 -7.32
N MET A 7 0.56 -23.29 -6.90
CA MET A 7 1.83 -22.99 -7.56
C MET A 7 1.88 -23.54 -8.99
N ALA A 8 1.30 -24.71 -9.26
CA ALA A 8 1.19 -25.24 -10.62
C ALA A 8 0.39 -24.29 -11.53
N GLN A 9 -0.70 -23.70 -11.03
CA GLN A 9 -1.50 -22.72 -11.78
C GLN A 9 -0.75 -21.42 -12.05
N LEU A 10 0.01 -20.90 -11.08
CA LEU A 10 0.87 -19.73 -11.29
C LEU A 10 1.98 -20.01 -12.31
N ASN A 11 2.66 -21.15 -12.18
CA ASN A 11 3.73 -21.56 -13.10
C ASN A 11 3.22 -21.79 -14.53
N ALA A 12 1.99 -22.28 -14.70
CA ALA A 12 1.38 -22.43 -16.02
C ALA A 12 1.18 -21.09 -16.75
N LEU A 13 1.14 -19.97 -16.02
CA LEU A 13 1.02 -18.61 -16.56
C LEU A 13 2.36 -17.86 -16.57
N ALA A 14 3.46 -18.50 -16.17
CA ALA A 14 4.76 -17.87 -16.08
C ALA A 14 5.20 -17.33 -17.46
N ASN A 15 5.77 -16.13 -17.44
CA ASN A 15 6.36 -15.50 -18.61
C ASN A 15 7.83 -15.14 -18.31
N PRO A 16 8.77 -16.06 -18.61
CA PRO A 16 10.20 -15.82 -18.38
C PRO A 16 10.76 -14.57 -19.06
N THR A 17 10.18 -14.15 -20.19
CA THR A 17 10.64 -12.97 -20.93
C THR A 17 10.37 -11.65 -20.18
N ALA A 18 9.48 -11.66 -19.19
CA ALA A 18 9.17 -10.48 -18.37
C ALA A 18 10.08 -10.36 -17.14
N VAL A 19 10.82 -11.41 -16.77
CA VAL A 19 11.54 -11.52 -15.49
C VAL A 19 12.64 -10.48 -15.35
N ASP A 20 13.49 -10.29 -16.36
CA ASP A 20 14.58 -9.30 -16.31
C ASP A 20 14.06 -7.87 -16.10
N LYS A 21 12.91 -7.56 -16.73
CA LYS A 21 12.24 -6.26 -16.56
C LYS A 21 11.70 -6.09 -15.15
N LEU A 22 11.13 -7.15 -14.56
CA LEU A 22 10.63 -7.12 -13.19
C LEU A 22 11.76 -6.98 -12.17
N HIS A 23 12.87 -7.70 -12.33
CA HIS A 23 14.07 -7.49 -11.51
C HIS A 23 14.58 -6.06 -11.61
N SER A 24 14.67 -5.50 -12.82
CA SER A 24 15.11 -4.12 -13.03
C SER A 24 14.17 -3.09 -12.40
N ALA A 25 12.86 -3.35 -12.42
CA ALA A 25 11.84 -2.44 -11.90
C ALA A 25 11.70 -2.49 -10.37
N HIS A 26 11.88 -3.67 -9.76
CA HIS A 26 11.68 -3.86 -8.33
C HIS A 26 12.98 -3.88 -7.52
N LYS A 27 14.11 -4.19 -8.16
CA LYS A 27 15.47 -4.18 -7.56
C LYS A 27 15.62 -5.02 -6.30
N VAL A 28 14.79 -6.05 -6.14
CA VAL A 28 14.89 -7.04 -5.06
C VAL A 28 15.27 -8.38 -5.68
N ASP A 29 16.30 -9.02 -5.12
CA ASP A 29 16.71 -10.38 -5.46
C ASP A 29 15.75 -11.38 -4.84
N ARG A 30 14.80 -11.85 -5.65
CA ARG A 30 13.76 -12.83 -5.31
C ARG A 30 13.31 -13.55 -6.58
N PRO A 31 12.61 -14.69 -6.51
CA PRO A 31 12.04 -15.30 -7.69
C PRO A 31 10.87 -14.49 -8.28
N TYR A 32 10.84 -14.35 -9.60
CA TYR A 32 9.72 -13.79 -10.37
C TYR A 32 9.24 -14.79 -11.42
N LEU A 33 7.93 -14.88 -11.60
CA LEU A 33 7.30 -15.74 -12.59
C LEU A 33 6.92 -14.98 -13.87
N GLY A 34 6.78 -13.66 -13.83
CA GLY A 34 6.30 -12.86 -14.95
C GLY A 34 4.78 -12.90 -15.16
N VAL A 35 4.02 -13.40 -14.16
CA VAL A 35 2.55 -13.48 -14.24
C VAL A 35 1.96 -12.09 -14.06
N THR A 36 1.05 -11.69 -14.95
CA THR A 36 0.46 -10.36 -14.93
C THR A 36 -0.59 -10.19 -13.83
N ASN A 37 -0.79 -8.95 -13.36
CA ASN A 37 -1.83 -8.64 -12.37
C ASN A 37 -3.24 -9.13 -12.75
N PRO A 38 -3.72 -8.98 -14.02
CA PRO A 38 -5.00 -9.55 -14.43
C PRO A 38 -5.07 -11.07 -14.27
N GLN A 39 -4.02 -11.80 -14.65
CA GLN A 39 -3.95 -13.26 -14.48
C GLN A 39 -4.01 -13.66 -13.00
N ILE A 40 -3.28 -12.96 -12.12
CA ILE A 40 -3.35 -13.21 -10.66
C ILE A 40 -4.76 -12.88 -10.12
N ASN A 41 -5.41 -11.83 -10.63
CA ASN A 41 -6.78 -11.50 -10.23
C ASN A 41 -7.75 -12.62 -10.60
N ASP A 42 -7.62 -13.20 -11.79
CA ASP A 42 -8.48 -14.30 -12.25
C ASP A 42 -8.26 -15.57 -11.43
N LEU A 43 -7.00 -15.97 -11.21
CA LEU A 43 -6.67 -17.11 -10.35
C LEU A 43 -7.24 -16.95 -8.94
N THR A 44 -6.94 -15.83 -8.29
CA THR A 44 -7.40 -15.59 -6.91
C THR A 44 -8.92 -15.44 -6.82
N LYS A 45 -9.60 -15.02 -7.90
CA LYS A 45 -11.07 -15.03 -7.96
C LYS A 45 -11.62 -16.45 -7.92
N THR A 46 -11.06 -17.35 -8.72
CA THR A 46 -11.43 -18.77 -8.71
C THR A 46 -11.16 -19.40 -7.35
N TRP A 47 -9.94 -19.23 -6.82
CA TRP A 47 -9.59 -19.80 -5.50
C TRP A 47 -10.49 -19.28 -4.38
N ARG A 48 -10.90 -18.00 -4.43
CA ARG A 48 -11.84 -17.45 -3.44
C ARG A 48 -13.24 -18.05 -3.50
N ALA A 49 -13.67 -18.54 -4.67
CA ALA A 49 -14.96 -19.20 -4.82
C ALA A 49 -14.93 -20.66 -4.32
N GLU A 50 -13.77 -21.31 -4.41
CA GLU A 50 -13.58 -22.72 -4.07
C GLU A 50 -13.21 -22.94 -2.60
N LEU A 51 -12.52 -21.97 -1.98
CA LEU A 51 -11.94 -22.12 -0.65
C LEU A 51 -12.77 -21.47 0.46
N SER A 52 -12.79 -22.14 1.60
CA SER A 52 -13.26 -21.54 2.86
C SER A 52 -12.38 -20.32 3.25
N LEU A 53 -12.84 -19.48 4.18
CA LEU A 53 -11.99 -18.39 4.68
C LEU A 53 -10.69 -18.91 5.34
N ALA A 54 -10.80 -19.96 6.16
CA ALA A 54 -9.66 -20.55 6.85
C ALA A 54 -8.62 -21.10 5.86
N ASP A 55 -9.08 -21.76 4.79
CA ASP A 55 -8.19 -22.28 3.75
C ASP A 55 -7.55 -21.15 2.93
N ARG A 56 -8.27 -20.06 2.68
CA ARG A 56 -7.69 -18.87 2.01
C ARG A 56 -6.60 -18.22 2.83
N ILE A 57 -6.79 -18.09 4.15
CA ILE A 57 -5.77 -17.55 5.05
C ILE A 57 -4.55 -18.48 5.06
N SER A 58 -4.78 -19.80 5.18
CA SER A 58 -3.71 -20.80 5.15
C SER A 58 -2.95 -20.81 3.82
N LEU A 59 -3.65 -20.62 2.70
CA LEU A 59 -3.05 -20.52 1.37
C LEU A 59 -2.28 -19.20 1.21
N ALA A 60 -2.83 -18.08 1.68
CA ALA A 60 -2.17 -16.78 1.61
C ALA A 60 -0.86 -16.80 2.39
N ASP A 61 -0.84 -17.38 3.59
CA ASP A 61 0.39 -17.58 4.35
C ASP A 61 1.39 -18.45 3.58
N ALA A 62 0.96 -19.63 3.12
CA ALA A 62 1.84 -20.52 2.36
C ALA A 62 2.41 -19.89 1.07
N LEU A 63 1.63 -19.06 0.36
CA LEU A 63 2.08 -18.31 -0.82
C LEU A 63 3.08 -17.22 -0.43
N TRP A 64 2.86 -16.53 0.69
CA TRP A 64 3.74 -15.46 1.17
C TRP A 64 5.14 -16.00 1.48
N GLN A 65 5.19 -17.13 2.19
CA GLN A 65 6.44 -17.80 2.61
C GLN A 65 7.29 -18.33 1.43
N THR A 66 6.76 -18.36 0.20
CA THR A 66 7.55 -18.79 -0.96
C THR A 66 8.58 -17.75 -1.41
N ASP A 67 8.40 -16.49 -0.99
CA ASP A 67 9.16 -15.33 -1.44
C ASP A 67 9.07 -15.01 -2.95
N ILE A 68 8.27 -15.76 -3.70
CA ILE A 68 8.00 -15.52 -5.12
C ILE A 68 7.12 -14.28 -5.24
N PHE A 69 7.54 -13.32 -6.06
CA PHE A 69 6.87 -12.02 -6.18
C PHE A 69 5.37 -12.14 -6.47
N GLU A 70 4.99 -12.88 -7.51
CA GLU A 70 3.58 -13.04 -7.90
C GLU A 70 2.79 -13.90 -6.91
N ALA A 71 3.46 -14.80 -6.17
CA ALA A 71 2.81 -15.55 -5.10
C ALA A 71 2.45 -14.64 -3.91
N ARG A 72 3.34 -13.71 -3.51
CA ARG A 72 3.03 -12.69 -2.50
C ARG A 72 1.89 -11.75 -2.94
N LEU A 73 1.85 -11.36 -4.22
CA LEU A 73 0.73 -10.61 -4.78
C LEU A 73 -0.59 -11.42 -4.73
N ALA A 74 -0.53 -12.71 -5.04
CA ALA A 74 -1.68 -13.59 -4.96
C ALA A 74 -2.17 -13.76 -3.50
N ALA A 75 -1.25 -13.91 -2.55
CA ALA A 75 -1.53 -13.97 -1.11
C ALA A 75 -2.33 -12.75 -0.64
N ALA A 76 -1.86 -11.54 -0.95
CA ALA A 76 -2.57 -10.31 -0.61
C ALA A 76 -3.97 -10.24 -1.26
N LYS A 77 -4.08 -10.61 -2.55
CA LYS A 77 -5.35 -10.59 -3.30
C LYS A 77 -6.38 -11.58 -2.75
N LEU A 78 -5.96 -12.72 -2.17
CA LEU A 78 -6.89 -13.65 -1.51
C LEU A 78 -7.68 -13.01 -0.36
N LEU A 79 -7.11 -11.98 0.28
CA LEU A 79 -7.66 -11.31 1.47
C LEU A 79 -8.27 -9.91 1.19
N THR A 80 -8.34 -9.48 -0.08
CA THR A 80 -8.81 -8.12 -0.45
C THR A 80 -10.36 -7.98 -0.53
N GLN A 81 -11.13 -9.02 -0.22
CA GLN A 81 -12.60 -8.89 -0.15
C GLN A 81 -13.01 -7.96 0.98
N ALA A 82 -14.07 -7.16 0.80
CA ALA A 82 -14.52 -6.21 1.83
C ALA A 82 -15.03 -6.91 3.10
N ARG A 83 -15.78 -8.01 2.94
CA ARG A 83 -16.36 -8.79 4.04
C ARG A 83 -15.71 -10.16 4.09
N LEU A 84 -15.09 -10.48 5.22
CA LEU A 84 -14.66 -11.82 5.59
C LEU A 84 -15.55 -12.29 6.73
N ARG A 85 -16.03 -13.54 6.67
CA ARG A 85 -16.97 -14.12 7.63
C ARG A 85 -16.44 -15.47 8.11
N PRO A 86 -16.70 -15.88 9.37
CA PRO A 86 -17.55 -15.22 10.36
C PRO A 86 -16.96 -13.92 10.94
N ASP A 87 -15.64 -13.84 11.03
CA ASP A 87 -14.87 -12.65 11.38
C ASP A 87 -13.64 -12.53 10.45
N ASP A 88 -12.87 -11.46 10.62
CA ASP A 88 -11.70 -11.16 9.81
C ASP A 88 -10.39 -11.14 10.62
N GLU A 89 -10.41 -11.60 11.87
CA GLU A 89 -9.31 -11.39 12.82
C GLU A 89 -8.07 -12.17 12.40
N ALA A 90 -8.22 -13.45 12.05
CA ALA A 90 -7.10 -14.25 11.58
C ALA A 90 -6.48 -13.70 10.28
N ALA A 91 -7.29 -13.09 9.40
CA ALA A 91 -6.78 -12.42 8.22
C ALA A 91 -6.03 -11.12 8.57
N TRP A 92 -6.54 -10.36 9.55
CA TRP A 92 -5.87 -9.16 10.05
C TRP A 92 -4.52 -9.48 10.70
N GLN A 93 -4.43 -10.53 11.52
CA GLN A 93 -3.18 -10.99 12.13
C GLN A 93 -2.16 -11.43 11.07
N LEU A 94 -2.60 -12.17 10.05
CA LEU A 94 -1.72 -12.56 8.94
C LEU A 94 -1.19 -11.34 8.17
N ILE A 95 -2.05 -10.36 7.85
CA ILE A 95 -1.63 -9.14 7.14
C ILE A 95 -0.61 -8.33 7.95
N GLN A 96 -0.79 -8.22 9.27
CA GLN A 96 0.18 -7.56 10.16
C GLN A 96 1.54 -8.27 10.13
N SER A 97 1.54 -9.60 10.11
CA SER A 97 2.77 -10.40 10.11
C SER A 97 3.66 -10.16 8.89
N TRP A 98 3.08 -9.65 7.79
CA TRP A 98 3.79 -9.35 6.54
C TRP A 98 4.53 -8.01 6.55
N VAL A 99 4.18 -7.09 7.46
CA VAL A 99 4.71 -5.72 7.47
C VAL A 99 6.23 -5.65 7.62
N PRO A 100 6.88 -6.49 8.45
CA PRO A 100 8.34 -6.54 8.53
C PRO A 100 9.01 -7.06 7.24
N ASP A 101 8.30 -7.81 6.40
CA ASP A 101 8.85 -8.42 5.17
C ASP A 101 8.72 -7.52 3.93
N PHE A 102 8.21 -6.30 4.08
CA PHE A 102 8.03 -5.37 2.97
C PHE A 102 9.37 -4.78 2.52
N ASP A 103 9.74 -5.05 1.27
CA ASP A 103 10.96 -4.55 0.62
C ASP A 103 10.71 -4.01 -0.80
N SER A 104 9.46 -4.03 -1.25
CA SER A 104 9.03 -3.64 -2.58
C SER A 104 7.71 -2.89 -2.49
N TRP A 105 7.63 -1.75 -3.17
CA TRP A 105 6.40 -0.94 -3.22
C TRP A 105 5.21 -1.75 -3.71
N ALA A 106 5.40 -2.63 -4.69
CA ALA A 106 4.31 -3.40 -5.27
C ALA A 106 3.77 -4.47 -4.31
N ILE A 107 4.65 -5.14 -3.55
CA ILE A 107 4.24 -6.10 -2.52
C ILE A 107 3.53 -5.36 -1.37
N ALA A 108 4.16 -4.31 -0.84
CA ALA A 108 3.63 -3.53 0.27
C ALA A 108 2.25 -2.94 -0.07
N ASP A 109 2.12 -2.31 -1.24
CA ASP A 109 0.87 -1.66 -1.65
C ASP A 109 -0.26 -2.71 -1.87
N HIS A 110 0.03 -3.89 -2.42
CA HIS A 110 -0.96 -4.98 -2.54
C HIS A 110 -1.40 -5.52 -1.18
N ALA A 111 -0.47 -5.77 -0.25
CA ALA A 111 -0.80 -6.17 1.11
C ALA A 111 -1.64 -5.10 1.82
N CYS A 112 -1.30 -3.82 1.62
CA CYS A 112 -2.08 -2.71 2.15
C CYS A 112 -3.50 -2.65 1.59
N MET A 113 -3.78 -3.09 0.35
CA MET A 113 -5.15 -3.18 -0.15
C MET A 113 -6.01 -4.14 0.68
N ALA A 114 -5.43 -5.24 1.18
CA ALA A 114 -6.12 -6.14 2.10
C ALA A 114 -6.29 -5.48 3.49
N ALA A 115 -5.24 -4.82 4.01
CA ALA A 115 -5.28 -4.08 5.27
C ALA A 115 -6.38 -3.01 5.29
N GLN A 116 -6.53 -2.25 4.20
CA GLN A 116 -7.58 -1.23 4.03
C GLN A 116 -8.97 -1.78 4.30
N LYS A 117 -9.27 -3.03 3.88
CA LYS A 117 -10.59 -3.63 4.11
C LYS A 117 -10.82 -4.01 5.57
N ARG A 118 -9.76 -4.40 6.28
CA ARG A 118 -9.79 -4.73 7.71
C ARG A 118 -9.92 -3.47 8.57
N LEU A 119 -9.22 -2.40 8.18
CA LEU A 119 -9.26 -1.09 8.82
C LEU A 119 -10.61 -0.38 8.65
N LEU A 120 -11.24 -0.50 7.48
CA LEU A 120 -12.60 0.00 7.28
C LEU A 120 -13.66 -0.80 8.05
N ALA A 121 -13.43 -2.09 8.28
CA ALA A 121 -14.33 -2.93 9.06
C ALA A 121 -14.22 -2.66 10.57
N ASP A 122 -13.01 -2.35 11.04
CA ASP A 122 -12.72 -1.99 12.43
C ASP A 122 -11.67 -0.87 12.49
N PRO A 123 -12.10 0.40 12.59
CA PRO A 123 -11.21 1.55 12.69
C PRO A 123 -10.32 1.57 13.95
N GLN A 124 -10.63 0.81 15.00
CA GLN A 124 -9.79 0.76 16.22
C GLN A 124 -8.41 0.16 15.92
N ARG A 125 -8.30 -0.63 14.85
CA ARG A 125 -7.02 -1.17 14.35
C ARG A 125 -6.03 -0.09 13.89
N LEU A 126 -6.43 1.18 13.78
CA LEU A 126 -5.48 2.29 13.61
C LEU A 126 -4.45 2.37 14.76
N ASP A 127 -4.78 1.90 15.96
CA ASP A 127 -3.84 1.83 17.08
C ASP A 127 -2.69 0.86 16.81
N VAL A 128 -2.98 -0.24 16.11
CA VAL A 128 -1.95 -1.17 15.63
C VAL A 128 -1.13 -0.52 14.51
N VAL A 129 -1.79 0.15 13.56
CA VAL A 129 -1.10 0.82 12.44
C VAL A 129 -0.15 1.91 12.93
N GLU A 130 -0.49 2.60 14.02
CA GLU A 130 0.39 3.60 14.62
C GLU A 130 1.75 3.02 15.04
N SER A 131 1.80 1.75 15.46
CA SER A 131 3.08 1.09 15.77
C SER A 131 4.00 0.99 14.54
N TRP A 132 3.45 0.89 13.32
CA TRP A 132 4.25 0.85 12.09
C TRP A 132 4.94 2.18 11.82
N THR A 133 4.38 3.29 12.31
CA THR A 133 4.96 4.64 12.19
C THR A 133 6.25 4.79 12.99
N GLN A 134 6.42 3.96 14.02
CA GLN A 134 7.56 3.96 14.93
C GLN A 134 8.68 3.01 14.47
N SER A 135 8.44 2.21 13.43
CA SER A 135 9.44 1.28 12.88
C SER A 135 10.71 2.02 12.40
N GLY A 136 11.86 1.34 12.42
CA GLY A 136 13.06 1.83 11.72
C GLY A 136 12.92 1.70 10.20
N GLU A 137 12.06 0.80 9.73
CA GLU A 137 11.92 0.42 8.33
C GLU A 137 11.01 1.38 7.55
N LEU A 138 11.52 1.90 6.44
CA LEU A 138 10.82 2.87 5.59
C LEU A 138 9.54 2.27 4.97
N TRP A 139 9.56 0.99 4.63
CA TRP A 139 8.41 0.30 4.04
C TRP A 139 7.27 0.11 5.04
N SER A 140 7.56 -0.12 6.32
CA SER A 140 6.53 -0.16 7.37
C SER A 140 5.87 1.21 7.56
N LYS A 141 6.66 2.28 7.58
CA LYS A 141 6.15 3.67 7.64
C LYS A 141 5.28 4.01 6.43
N ARG A 142 5.73 3.62 5.22
CA ARG A 142 4.93 3.75 4.00
C ARG A 142 3.62 2.98 4.12
N ALA A 143 3.67 1.73 4.59
CA ALA A 143 2.49 0.90 4.74
C ALA A 143 1.44 1.55 5.65
N ALA A 144 1.84 2.27 6.70
CA ALA A 144 0.91 3.01 7.55
C ALA A 144 0.07 4.04 6.77
N LEU A 145 0.70 4.76 5.82
CA LEU A 145 -0.01 5.72 4.96
C LEU A 145 -0.84 5.01 3.88
N VAL A 146 -0.29 3.99 3.23
CA VAL A 146 -0.98 3.31 2.13
C VAL A 146 -2.19 2.51 2.65
N ALA A 147 -2.09 1.88 3.82
CA ALA A 147 -3.19 1.18 4.46
C ALA A 147 -4.35 2.11 4.88
N THR A 148 -4.07 3.41 5.03
CA THR A 148 -5.04 4.42 5.50
C THR A 148 -5.56 5.35 4.40
N LEU A 149 -5.23 5.09 3.12
CA LEU A 149 -5.84 5.78 1.98
C LEU A 149 -7.39 5.85 1.96
N PRO A 150 -8.16 4.91 2.55
CA PRO A 150 -9.60 5.06 2.61
C PRO A 150 -10.09 6.33 3.32
N TRP A 151 -9.32 6.87 4.29
CA TRP A 151 -9.66 8.10 5.02
C TRP A 151 -9.50 9.38 4.19
N THR A 152 -8.96 9.29 2.98
CA THR A 152 -8.88 10.42 2.05
C THR A 152 -10.16 10.58 1.22
N LYS A 153 -11.09 9.61 1.27
CA LYS A 153 -12.19 9.47 0.31
C LYS A 153 -13.57 9.88 0.83
N GLN A 154 -13.68 10.23 2.12
CA GLN A 154 -14.96 10.64 2.69
C GLN A 154 -15.27 12.10 2.31
N ASN A 155 -16.37 12.32 1.61
CA ASN A 155 -16.89 13.66 1.27
C ASN A 155 -17.53 14.37 2.48
N ASN A 156 -18.18 13.60 3.36
CA ASN A 156 -18.86 14.09 4.55
C ASN A 156 -18.41 13.23 5.74
N PRO A 157 -17.13 13.33 6.15
CA PRO A 157 -16.60 12.50 7.23
C PRO A 157 -17.34 12.80 8.54
N LYS A 158 -17.59 11.75 9.33
CA LYS A 158 -18.05 11.89 10.71
C LYS A 158 -16.91 12.40 11.61
N PRO A 159 -17.22 12.91 12.82
CA PRO A 159 -16.18 13.37 13.74
C PRO A 159 -15.05 12.37 13.97
N GLU A 160 -15.38 11.08 14.18
CA GLU A 160 -14.38 10.03 14.38
C GLU A 160 -13.51 9.77 13.13
N GLU A 161 -14.04 10.02 11.94
CA GLU A 161 -13.29 9.90 10.69
C GLU A 161 -12.37 11.10 10.45
N LEU A 162 -12.80 12.29 10.86
CA LEU A 162 -11.96 13.50 10.89
C LEU A 162 -10.80 13.33 11.88
N ASP A 163 -11.07 12.84 13.09
CA ASP A 163 -10.03 12.60 14.09
C ASP A 163 -8.99 11.60 13.60
N ALA A 164 -9.44 10.50 12.97
CA ALA A 164 -8.55 9.54 12.34
C ALA A 164 -7.74 10.17 11.18
N ARG A 165 -8.37 10.99 10.34
CA ARG A 165 -7.70 11.71 9.25
C ARG A 165 -6.60 12.64 9.77
N GLU A 166 -6.88 13.42 10.80
CA GLU A 166 -5.88 14.32 11.41
C GLU A 166 -4.75 13.55 12.09
N ARG A 167 -5.05 12.42 12.76
CA ARG A 167 -4.03 11.51 13.29
C ARG A 167 -3.09 11.02 12.18
N ILE A 168 -3.63 10.58 11.05
CA ILE A 168 -2.85 10.09 9.90
C ILE A 168 -2.01 11.22 9.27
N LEU A 169 -2.58 12.42 9.12
CA LEU A 169 -1.83 13.61 8.69
C LEU A 169 -0.69 13.95 9.66
N GLY A 170 -0.91 13.76 10.96
CA GLY A 170 0.14 13.86 11.99
C GLY A 170 1.29 12.88 11.75
N TRP A 171 1.00 11.61 11.42
CA TRP A 171 2.03 10.64 11.04
C TRP A 171 2.79 11.07 9.79
N ALA A 172 2.08 11.51 8.75
CA ALA A 172 2.67 11.99 7.51
C ALA A 172 3.62 13.17 7.76
N ALA A 173 3.21 14.15 8.56
CA ALA A 173 4.05 15.29 8.95
C ALA A 173 5.29 14.83 9.73
N GLY A 174 5.13 13.89 10.66
CA GLY A 174 6.23 13.33 11.46
C GLY A 174 7.31 12.62 10.63
N TYR A 175 7.00 12.17 9.41
CA TYR A 175 7.95 11.52 8.51
C TYR A 175 8.80 12.50 7.70
N LEU A 176 8.31 13.72 7.47
CA LEU A 176 8.96 14.69 6.59
C LEU A 176 10.42 15.03 6.95
N PRO A 177 10.84 15.06 8.23
CA PRO A 177 12.24 15.27 8.59
C PRO A 177 13.21 14.20 8.05
N VAL A 178 12.74 12.98 7.76
CA VAL A 178 13.57 11.86 7.26
C VAL A 178 14.07 12.11 5.83
N LYS A 179 13.47 13.07 5.09
CA LYS A 179 13.85 13.48 3.72
C LYS A 179 14.09 12.33 2.73
N ASN A 180 13.33 11.23 2.85
CA ASN A 180 13.47 10.05 2.00
C ASN A 180 12.40 9.97 0.90
N GLY A 181 12.78 9.57 -0.32
CA GLY A 181 11.89 9.49 -1.48
C GLY A 181 10.69 8.55 -1.35
N ILE A 182 10.84 7.41 -0.67
CA ILE A 182 9.76 6.43 -0.46
C ILE A 182 8.62 7.07 0.34
N LEU A 183 8.98 7.80 1.40
CA LEU A 183 8.02 8.48 2.28
C LEU A 183 7.43 9.73 1.60
N GLN A 184 8.25 10.52 0.89
CA GLN A 184 7.77 11.69 0.15
C GLN A 184 6.73 11.30 -0.92
N LYS A 185 6.97 10.21 -1.67
CA LYS A 185 6.00 9.65 -2.64
C LYS A 185 4.71 9.19 -1.94
N ALA A 186 4.81 8.54 -0.77
CA ALA A 186 3.65 8.05 -0.03
C ALA A 186 2.79 9.20 0.55
N ILE A 187 3.44 10.21 1.14
CA ILE A 187 2.78 11.42 1.66
C ILE A 187 2.10 12.17 0.52
N ALA A 188 2.82 12.41 -0.59
CA ALA A 188 2.27 13.09 -1.75
C ALA A 188 1.05 12.37 -2.32
N TRP A 189 1.09 11.03 -2.43
CA TRP A 189 -0.07 10.25 -2.85
C TRP A 189 -1.25 10.41 -1.89
N TRP A 190 -1.03 10.28 -0.58
CA TRP A 190 -2.11 10.39 0.39
C TRP A 190 -2.78 11.78 0.34
N VAL A 191 -1.99 12.85 0.31
CA VAL A 191 -2.49 14.24 0.22
C VAL A 191 -3.16 14.52 -1.12
N ARG A 192 -2.62 13.99 -2.21
CA ARG A 192 -3.24 14.07 -3.54
C ARG A 192 -4.62 13.45 -3.55
N ASP A 193 -4.78 12.25 -2.99
CA ASP A 193 -6.08 11.59 -2.96
C ASP A 193 -7.04 12.34 -2.03
N LEU A 194 -6.56 12.95 -0.93
CA LEU A 194 -7.37 13.82 -0.06
C LEU A 194 -7.86 15.07 -0.80
N SER A 195 -7.01 15.70 -1.61
CA SER A 195 -7.34 16.96 -2.30
C SER A 195 -8.57 16.89 -3.22
N ARG A 196 -8.97 15.67 -3.64
CA ARG A 196 -10.18 15.44 -4.42
C ARG A 196 -11.47 15.60 -3.61
N HIS A 197 -11.39 15.42 -2.29
CA HIS A 197 -12.52 15.36 -1.38
C HIS A 197 -12.49 16.48 -0.33
N ASP A 198 -11.30 16.94 0.02
CA ASP A 198 -11.05 18.04 0.96
C ASP A 198 -9.88 18.90 0.45
N PRO A 199 -10.11 19.72 -0.59
CA PRO A 199 -9.05 20.51 -1.23
C PRO A 199 -8.45 21.55 -0.28
N ALA A 200 -9.26 22.12 0.62
CA ALA A 200 -8.81 23.09 1.60
C ALA A 200 -7.81 22.47 2.58
N ARG A 201 -8.16 21.33 3.19
CA ARG A 201 -7.26 20.65 4.13
C ARG A 201 -5.98 20.15 3.47
N ALA A 202 -6.07 19.64 2.24
CA ALA A 202 -4.89 19.24 1.48
C ALA A 202 -3.96 20.43 1.22
N ALA A 203 -4.50 21.59 0.80
CA ALA A 203 -3.71 22.80 0.59
C ALA A 203 -3.03 23.29 1.87
N GLU A 204 -3.76 23.30 3.00
CA GLU A 204 -3.20 23.65 4.31
C GLU A 204 -2.04 22.73 4.72
N PHE A 205 -2.19 21.41 4.52
CA PHE A 205 -1.12 20.46 4.83
C PHE A 205 0.13 20.74 3.98
N ILE A 206 -0.03 20.97 2.67
CA ILE A 206 1.09 21.27 1.78
C ILE A 206 1.79 22.55 2.23
N GLU A 207 1.04 23.62 2.53
CA GLU A 207 1.61 24.91 2.91
C GLU A 207 2.36 24.82 4.25
N ALA A 208 1.74 24.19 5.25
CA ALA A 208 2.36 24.01 6.57
C ALA A 208 3.67 23.19 6.52
N ASN A 209 3.85 22.37 5.48
CA ASN A 209 4.97 21.44 5.34
C ASN A 209 5.86 21.74 4.13
N ARG A 210 5.64 22.87 3.44
CA ARG A 210 6.25 23.21 2.14
C ARG A 210 7.78 23.11 2.17
N THR A 211 8.41 23.55 3.25
CA THR A 211 9.88 23.56 3.42
C THR A 211 10.49 22.16 3.58
N HIS A 212 9.68 21.16 3.96
CA HIS A 212 10.12 19.78 4.12
C HIS A 212 9.72 18.87 2.95
N LEU A 213 8.70 19.26 2.18
CA LEU A 213 8.28 18.54 0.99
C LEU A 213 9.25 18.81 -0.17
N LYS A 214 9.59 17.75 -0.91
CA LYS A 214 10.35 17.89 -2.15
C LYS A 214 9.47 18.56 -3.23
N PRO A 215 10.02 19.32 -4.19
CA PRO A 215 9.23 19.97 -5.24
C PRO A 215 8.32 19.01 -6.02
N TYR A 216 8.80 17.80 -6.34
CA TYR A 216 7.98 16.79 -7.01
C TYR A 216 6.82 16.29 -6.12
N ALA A 217 7.02 16.23 -4.80
CA ALA A 217 6.02 15.80 -3.85
C ALA A 217 4.92 16.85 -3.70
N ILE A 218 5.29 18.14 -3.66
CA ILE A 218 4.34 19.26 -3.71
C ILE A 218 3.51 19.20 -4.98
N LYS A 219 4.17 19.05 -6.14
CA LYS A 219 3.50 18.96 -7.45
C LYS A 219 2.52 17.78 -7.51
N GLU A 220 2.90 16.61 -7.01
CA GLU A 220 2.01 15.44 -7.00
C GLU A 220 0.86 15.60 -5.98
N ALA A 221 1.13 16.13 -4.79
CA ALA A 221 0.12 16.40 -3.76
C ALA A 221 -0.94 17.42 -4.24
N ALA A 222 -0.50 18.46 -4.95
CA ALA A 222 -1.36 19.52 -5.49
C ALA A 222 -2.00 19.19 -6.85
N ARG A 223 -1.87 17.95 -7.36
CA ARG A 223 -2.28 17.59 -8.72
C ARG A 223 -3.75 17.92 -9.06
N TYR A 224 -4.64 17.92 -8.07
CA TYR A 224 -6.06 18.24 -8.24
C TYR A 224 -6.47 19.58 -7.63
N LEU A 225 -5.50 20.45 -7.33
CA LEU A 225 -5.70 21.80 -6.83
C LEU A 225 -5.29 22.82 -7.91
N PRO A 226 -6.19 23.17 -8.85
CA PRO A 226 -5.82 23.98 -10.03
C PRO A 226 -5.30 25.38 -9.68
N ASP A 227 -5.74 25.94 -8.56
CA ASP A 227 -5.36 27.29 -8.10
C ASP A 227 -4.22 27.28 -7.07
N PHE A 228 -3.65 26.10 -6.76
CA PHE A 228 -2.58 26.02 -5.77
C PHE A 228 -1.27 26.58 -6.34
N PRO A 229 -0.61 27.54 -5.66
CA PRO A 229 0.61 28.14 -6.15
C PRO A 229 1.78 27.14 -6.08
N LEU A 230 2.18 26.65 -7.25
CA LEU A 230 3.42 25.92 -7.43
C LEU A 230 4.53 26.93 -7.70
N GLU A 231 5.59 26.90 -6.90
CA GLU A 231 6.81 27.64 -7.23
C GLU A 231 7.39 27.11 -8.54
N THR A 232 7.85 27.99 -9.41
CA THR A 232 8.61 27.60 -10.60
C THR A 232 9.89 26.96 -10.13
N ALA A 233 9.98 25.63 -10.22
CA ALA A 233 11.20 24.90 -9.91
C ALA A 233 12.35 25.49 -10.73
N THR A 234 13.37 26.02 -10.07
CA THR A 234 14.71 26.09 -10.65
C THR A 234 15.16 24.65 -10.92
N ASP A 235 15.65 24.39 -12.13
CA ASP A 235 16.04 23.07 -12.62
C ASP A 235 17.02 22.37 -11.68
N ASP A 236 16.51 21.56 -10.74
CA ASP A 236 17.30 20.55 -10.03
C ASP A 236 16.93 19.18 -10.57
N ALA A 237 17.79 18.73 -11.48
CA ALA A 237 17.81 17.43 -12.09
C ALA A 237 18.20 16.36 -11.05
N ASP A 238 17.23 15.84 -10.29
CA ASP A 238 17.48 14.67 -9.43
C ASP A 238 16.27 13.74 -9.27
N ALA A 239 15.36 13.74 -10.26
CA ALA A 239 14.15 12.91 -10.24
C ALA A 239 14.37 11.45 -10.69
N ALA A 240 15.60 10.97 -10.84
CA ALA A 240 15.89 9.67 -11.43
C ALA A 240 16.97 8.91 -10.68
N SER A 241 16.69 8.39 -9.47
CA SER A 241 17.31 7.13 -8.97
C SER A 241 16.98 6.79 -7.50
N GLU A 242 15.74 6.92 -7.04
CA GLU A 242 15.40 6.40 -5.70
C GLU A 242 14.06 5.64 -5.74
N ASP A 243 14.12 4.50 -6.41
CA ASP A 243 13.29 3.33 -6.13
C ASP A 243 14.14 2.31 -5.40
#